data_AF-A0A7C1LGP4-F1
#
_entry.id   AF-A0A7C1LGP4-F1
#
_cell.length_a   1.000
_cell.length_b   1.000
_cell.length_c   1.000
_cell.angle_alpha   90.00
_cell.angle_beta   90.00
_cell.angle_gamma   90.00
#
_symmetry.space_group_name_H-M   'P 1'
#
loop_
_entity.id
_entity.type
_entity.pdbx_description
1 polymer ?
#
loop_
_entity_poly.entity_id
_entity_poly.type
_entity_poly.pdbx_seq_one_letter_code
_entity_poly.pdbx_strand_id
1 'polypeptide(L)'
;MDQFEKNIRENKSVFDDQKADLTKMWAHIEAELNGNQPKVIPLWKSPMLRIAASIVLVMGLLGLIGISAFSGVTTETNYVSQELQDIDMHYQGLVSYQVQLVQSNQQLSDSDKEEFLSFMVELDTEYKQLKIEMQNNLDNKLVLEAIIGNYKKRIELIENLLQQLNESKIKDEDYGYTL
;
A
#
# COMPACT_ATOMS: atom_id res chain seq x y z
N MET A 1 21.95 15.68 95.84
CA MET A 1 22.12 14.29 95.39
C MET A 1 20.75 13.67 95.40
N ASP A 2 20.27 13.29 94.22
CA ASP A 2 18.94 12.69 94.02
C ASP A 2 18.90 11.28 94.65
N GLN A 3 17.74 10.83 95.12
CA GLN A 3 17.59 9.49 95.71
C GLN A 3 17.89 8.40 94.68
N PHE A 4 17.62 8.65 93.40
CA PHE A 4 17.95 7.75 92.31
C PHE A 4 19.46 7.50 92.20
N GLU A 5 20.26 8.57 92.25
CA GLU A 5 21.72 8.49 92.11
C GLU A 5 22.35 7.69 93.25
N LYS A 6 21.85 7.86 94.48
CA LYS A 6 22.27 7.07 95.64
C LYS A 6 21.98 5.59 95.42
N ASN A 7 20.79 5.25 94.94
CA ASN A 7 20.34 3.88 94.73
C ASN A 7 21.13 3.16 93.64
N ILE A 8 21.46 3.84 92.53
CA ILE A 8 22.31 3.29 91.46
C ILE A 8 23.73 3.04 91.97
N ARG A 9 24.28 3.95 92.78
CA ARG A 9 25.65 3.82 93.29
C ARG A 9 25.79 2.68 94.31
N GLU A 10 24.82 2.51 95.19
CA GLU A 10 24.80 1.44 96.20
C GLU A 10 24.60 0.05 95.58
N ASN A 11 23.87 -0.04 94.47
CA ASN A 11 23.61 -1.31 93.79
C ASN A 11 24.51 -1.56 92.57
N LYS A 12 25.52 -0.71 92.32
CA LYS A 12 26.39 -0.80 91.13
C LYS A 12 26.97 -2.19 90.91
N SER A 13 27.42 -2.85 91.98
CA SER A 13 28.02 -4.19 91.93
C SER A 13 27.04 -5.26 91.43
N VAL A 14 25.73 -5.08 91.64
CA VAL A 14 24.69 -6.02 91.17
C VAL A 14 24.52 -5.94 89.64
N PHE A 15 24.88 -4.81 89.03
CA PHE A 15 24.80 -4.62 87.58
C PHE A 15 26.04 -5.12 86.82
N ASP A 16 27.17 -5.33 87.50
CA ASP A 16 28.42 -5.77 86.89
C ASP A 16 28.55 -7.32 86.77
N ASP A 17 27.65 -8.08 87.39
CA ASP A 17 27.67 -9.56 87.43
C ASP A 17 27.20 -10.22 86.11
N GLN A 18 26.38 -9.53 85.31
CA GLN A 18 25.84 -10.06 84.06
C GLN A 18 26.40 -9.30 82.86
N LYS A 19 27.50 -9.80 82.29
CA LYS A 19 27.94 -9.36 80.96
C LYS A 19 27.03 -9.95 79.91
N ALA A 20 26.47 -9.12 79.05
CA ALA A 20 25.73 -9.57 77.89
C ALA A 20 26.62 -10.49 77.03
N ASP A 21 26.10 -11.67 76.67
CA ASP A 21 26.77 -12.59 75.75
C ASP A 21 26.65 -12.05 74.32
N LEU A 22 27.66 -11.27 73.93
CA LEU A 22 27.76 -10.68 72.60
C LEU A 22 27.70 -11.76 71.52
N THR A 23 28.29 -12.93 71.74
CA THR A 23 28.30 -14.04 70.78
C THR A 23 26.88 -14.52 70.52
N LYS A 24 26.08 -14.71 71.58
CA LYS A 24 24.68 -15.11 71.45
C LYS A 24 23.82 -14.05 70.75
N MET A 25 24.05 -12.77 71.05
CA MET A 25 23.34 -11.67 70.39
C MET A 25 23.68 -11.58 68.91
N TRP A 26 24.97 -11.65 68.56
CA TRP A 26 25.42 -11.63 67.17
C TRP A 26 24.92 -12.85 66.38
N ALA A 27 24.92 -14.03 66.99
CA ALA A 27 24.35 -15.23 66.38
C ALA A 27 22.85 -15.09 66.07
N HIS A 28 22.10 -14.39 66.93
CA HIS A 28 20.67 -14.13 66.69
C HIS A 28 20.45 -13.12 65.55
N ILE A 29 21.24 -12.05 65.53
CA ILE A 29 21.21 -11.03 64.46
C ILE A 29 21.55 -11.66 63.11
N GLU A 30 22.58 -12.51 63.05
CA GLU A 30 22.98 -13.20 61.82
C GLU A 30 21.91 -14.20 61.34
N ALA A 31 21.22 -14.88 62.27
CA ALA A 31 20.10 -15.75 61.94
C ALA A 31 18.91 -14.98 61.34
N GLU A 32 18.60 -13.79 61.86
CA GLU A 32 17.52 -12.94 61.33
C GLU A 32 17.85 -12.33 59.97
N LEU A 33 19.12 -11.97 59.72
CA LEU A 33 19.57 -11.37 58.46
C LEU A 33 19.56 -12.36 57.29
N ASN A 34 19.84 -13.64 57.54
CA ASN A 34 19.86 -14.67 56.50
C ASN A 34 18.46 -15.02 55.97
N GLY A 35 17.38 -14.66 56.67
CA GLY A 35 16.00 -14.99 56.29
C GLY A 35 15.40 -14.10 55.20
N ASN A 36 15.98 -12.92 54.91
CA ASN A 36 15.28 -11.86 54.18
C ASN A 36 15.99 -11.36 52.90
N GLN A 37 16.65 -12.26 52.17
CA GLN A 37 17.15 -11.95 50.83
C GLN A 37 15.94 -11.81 49.88
N PRO A 38 15.71 -10.64 49.24
CA PRO A 38 14.59 -10.48 48.32
C PRO A 38 14.76 -11.47 47.17
N LYS A 39 13.76 -12.32 46.97
CA LYS A 39 13.73 -13.31 45.88
C LYS A 39 13.58 -12.58 44.55
N VAL A 40 14.70 -12.20 43.94
CA VAL A 40 14.72 -11.62 42.59
C VAL A 40 14.35 -12.70 41.58
N ILE A 41 13.30 -12.47 40.80
CA ILE A 41 12.91 -13.35 39.71
C ILE A 41 13.59 -12.80 38.44
N PRO A 42 14.65 -13.46 37.91
CA PRO A 42 15.33 -12.97 36.73
C PRO A 42 14.43 -13.17 35.50
N LEU A 43 13.78 -12.10 35.03
CA LEU A 43 12.84 -12.11 33.91
C LEU A 43 13.46 -12.73 32.62
N TRP A 44 14.76 -12.51 32.41
CA TRP A 44 15.55 -13.05 31.28
C TRP A 44 15.72 -14.58 31.27
N LYS A 45 15.47 -15.24 32.41
CA LYS A 45 15.47 -16.71 32.53
C LYS A 45 14.08 -17.30 32.29
N SER A 46 13.03 -16.48 32.12
CA SER A 46 11.69 -16.97 31.82
C SER A 46 11.61 -17.51 30.39
N PRO A 47 11.22 -18.78 30.20
CA PRO A 47 11.07 -19.36 28.86
C PRO A 47 9.97 -18.66 28.06
N MET A 48 8.91 -18.18 28.73
CA MET A 48 7.82 -17.44 28.07
C MET A 48 8.29 -16.10 27.49
N LEU A 49 9.18 -15.38 28.20
CA LEU A 49 9.72 -14.11 27.71
C LEU A 49 10.57 -14.31 26.45
N ARG A 50 11.34 -15.41 26.39
CA ARG A 50 12.17 -15.75 25.22
C ARG A 50 11.31 -16.07 23.99
N ILE A 51 10.20 -16.78 24.19
CA ILE A 51 9.24 -17.10 23.12
C ILE A 51 8.54 -15.83 22.62
N ALA A 52 8.10 -14.94 23.53
CA ALA A 52 7.49 -13.67 23.13
C ALA A 52 8.48 -12.80 22.33
N ALA A 53 9.74 -12.70 22.79
CA ALA A 53 10.78 -11.93 22.11
C ALA A 53 11.09 -12.48 20.71
N SER A 54 11.12 -13.81 20.52
CA SER A 54 11.36 -14.40 19.20
C SER A 54 10.21 -14.13 18.23
N ILE A 55 8.96 -14.18 18.70
CA ILE A 55 7.78 -13.86 17.89
C ILE A 55 7.81 -12.40 17.44
N VAL A 56 8.11 -11.48 18.36
CA VAL A 56 8.24 -10.04 18.04
C VAL A 56 9.38 -9.80 17.04
N LEU A 57 10.51 -10.48 17.19
CA LEU A 57 11.63 -10.37 16.25
C LEU A 57 11.24 -10.87 14.85
N VAL A 58 10.57 -12.01 14.75
CA VAL A 58 10.12 -12.56 13.46
C VAL A 58 9.09 -11.64 12.82
N MET A 59 8.09 -11.17 13.57
CA MET A 59 7.12 -10.20 13.04
C MET A 59 7.77 -8.87 12.64
N GLY A 60 8.74 -8.38 13.41
CA GLY A 60 9.48 -7.17 13.09
C GLY A 60 10.31 -7.29 11.81
N LEU A 61 11.02 -8.42 11.64
CA LEU A 61 11.81 -8.68 10.43
C LEU A 61 10.91 -8.87 9.20
N LEU A 62 9.82 -9.64 9.33
CA LEU A 62 8.84 -9.80 8.25
C LEU A 62 8.15 -8.47 7.90
N GLY A 63 7.82 -7.65 8.90
CA GLY A 63 7.22 -6.33 8.71
C GLY A 63 8.16 -5.36 7.98
N LEU A 64 9.44 -5.30 8.38
CA LEU A 64 10.44 -4.45 7.72
C LEU A 64 10.68 -4.86 6.25
N ILE A 65 10.82 -6.16 5.99
CA ILE A 65 10.99 -6.68 4.63
C ILE A 65 9.73 -6.39 3.80
N GLY A 66 8.53 -6.64 4.35
CA GLY A 66 7.25 -6.38 3.69
C GLY A 66 7.06 -4.91 3.29
N ILE A 67 7.36 -3.97 4.19
CA ILE A 67 7.23 -2.53 3.90
C ILE A 67 8.23 -2.11 2.81
N SER A 68 9.48 -2.57 2.86
CA SER A 68 10.49 -2.23 1.84
C SER A 68 10.17 -2.80 0.46
N ALA A 69 9.59 -4.00 0.38
CA ALA A 69 9.26 -4.66 -0.88
C ALA A 69 8.07 -4.00 -1.61
N PHE A 70 7.11 -3.44 -0.86
CA PHE A 70 5.93 -2.79 -1.43
C PHE A 70 6.10 -1.29 -1.73
N SER A 71 7.11 -0.63 -1.17
CA SER A 71 7.26 0.83 -1.31
C SER A 71 7.86 1.30 -2.65
N GLY A 72 8.57 0.43 -3.39
CA GLY A 72 9.25 0.82 -4.64
C GLY A 72 8.41 0.71 -5.92
N VAL A 73 7.28 0.01 -5.89
CA VAL A 73 6.49 -0.30 -7.09
C VAL A 73 5.27 0.63 -7.26
N THR A 74 4.87 1.34 -6.20
CA THR A 74 3.53 1.97 -6.15
C THR A 74 3.44 3.33 -6.83
N THR A 75 4.48 4.17 -6.82
CA THR A 75 4.36 5.55 -7.31
C THR A 75 4.27 5.64 -8.84
N GLU A 76 5.16 4.95 -9.56
CA GLU A 76 5.19 4.93 -11.03
C GLU A 76 3.99 4.19 -11.62
N THR A 77 3.56 3.09 -10.99
CA THR A 77 2.39 2.32 -11.45
C THR A 77 1.08 3.07 -11.24
N ASN A 78 0.96 3.83 -10.15
CA ASN A 78 -0.20 4.68 -9.89
C ASN A 78 -0.30 5.84 -10.89
N TYR A 79 0.82 6.49 -11.22
CA TYR A 79 0.86 7.56 -12.22
C TYR A 79 0.39 7.02 -13.58
N VAL A 80 1.05 5.98 -14.11
CA VAL A 80 0.69 5.36 -15.41
C VAL A 80 -0.78 4.94 -15.49
N SER A 81 -1.33 4.38 -14.40
CA SER A 81 -2.75 4.02 -14.34
C SER A 81 -3.66 5.25 -14.44
N GLN A 82 -3.26 6.38 -13.88
CA GLN A 82 -3.99 7.64 -13.94
C GLN A 82 -3.93 8.24 -15.35
N GLU A 83 -2.78 8.27 -16.02
CA GLU A 83 -2.72 8.77 -17.40
C GLU A 83 -3.58 7.94 -18.35
N LEU A 84 -3.55 6.60 -18.21
CA LEU A 84 -4.42 5.74 -19.01
C LEU A 84 -5.90 6.09 -18.77
N GLN A 85 -6.29 6.31 -17.52
CA GLN A 85 -7.67 6.68 -17.18
C GLN A 85 -8.06 8.03 -17.81
N ASP A 86 -7.18 9.03 -17.77
CA ASP A 86 -7.43 10.34 -18.37
C ASP A 86 -7.56 10.24 -19.89
N ILE A 87 -6.73 9.42 -20.55
CA ILE A 87 -6.82 9.13 -21.98
C ILE A 87 -8.15 8.44 -22.31
N ASP A 88 -8.50 7.38 -21.59
CA ASP A 88 -9.76 6.64 -21.78
C ASP A 88 -10.96 7.60 -21.63
N MET A 89 -10.95 8.46 -20.60
CA MET A 89 -11.99 9.46 -20.37
C MET A 89 -12.10 10.47 -21.52
N HIS A 90 -10.98 10.89 -22.09
CA HIS A 90 -10.97 11.87 -23.18
C HIS A 90 -11.46 11.28 -24.51
N TYR A 91 -11.03 10.07 -24.87
CA TYR A 91 -11.23 9.53 -26.22
C TYR A 91 -12.37 8.52 -26.33
N GLN A 92 -12.69 7.74 -25.29
CA GLN A 92 -13.66 6.65 -25.40
C GLN A 92 -15.05 7.17 -25.82
N GLY A 93 -15.50 8.27 -25.23
CA GLY A 93 -16.78 8.90 -25.58
C GLY A 93 -16.84 9.36 -27.03
N LEU A 94 -15.76 9.96 -27.53
CA LEU A 94 -15.65 10.43 -28.93
C LEU A 94 -15.77 9.26 -29.90
N VAL A 95 -15.04 8.17 -29.64
CA VAL A 95 -15.08 6.99 -30.52
C VAL A 95 -16.44 6.30 -30.47
N SER A 96 -17.04 6.13 -29.29
CA SER A 96 -18.38 5.55 -29.17
C SER A 96 -19.42 6.35 -29.95
N TYR A 97 -19.37 7.69 -29.84
CA TYR A 97 -20.24 8.57 -30.60
C TYR A 97 -20.03 8.43 -32.11
N GLN A 98 -18.78 8.45 -32.57
CA GLN A 98 -18.47 8.33 -34.00
C GLN A 98 -18.87 6.97 -34.59
N VAL A 99 -18.66 5.86 -33.86
CA VAL A 99 -19.16 4.54 -34.28
C VAL A 99 -20.69 4.54 -34.44
N GLN A 100 -21.39 5.22 -33.54
CA GLN A 100 -22.85 5.35 -33.62
C GLN A 100 -23.30 6.16 -34.85
N LEU A 101 -22.54 7.18 -35.26
CA LEU A 101 -22.80 7.91 -36.50
C LEU A 101 -22.75 6.97 -37.72
N VAL A 102 -21.75 6.08 -37.79
CA VAL A 102 -21.65 5.10 -38.88
C VAL A 102 -22.81 4.11 -38.85
N GLN A 103 -23.16 3.56 -37.69
CA GLN A 103 -24.24 2.59 -37.54
C GLN A 103 -25.62 3.18 -37.95
N SER A 104 -25.87 4.42 -37.56
CA SER A 104 -27.13 5.13 -37.83
C SER A 104 -27.19 5.80 -39.21
N ASN A 105 -26.09 5.81 -39.97
CA ASN A 105 -26.06 6.41 -41.30
C ASN A 105 -26.93 5.61 -42.28
N GLN A 106 -27.84 6.28 -42.98
CA GLN A 106 -28.76 5.66 -43.95
C GLN A 106 -28.18 5.51 -45.36
N GLN A 107 -27.07 6.20 -45.66
CA GLN A 107 -26.39 6.14 -46.96
C GLN A 107 -25.54 4.88 -47.11
N LEU A 108 -25.15 4.24 -46.00
CA LEU A 108 -24.39 3.01 -46.01
C LEU A 108 -25.33 1.80 -46.00
N SER A 109 -25.04 0.81 -46.84
CA SER A 109 -25.70 -0.49 -46.74
C SER A 109 -25.26 -1.21 -45.46
N ASP A 110 -26.04 -2.19 -45.01
CA ASP A 110 -25.67 -2.97 -43.81
C ASP A 110 -24.34 -3.72 -44.01
N SER A 111 -24.06 -4.15 -45.24
CA SER A 111 -22.78 -4.80 -45.60
C SER A 111 -21.60 -3.82 -45.47
N ASP A 112 -21.75 -2.59 -45.96
CA ASP A 112 -20.66 -1.59 -45.90
C ASP A 112 -20.39 -1.17 -44.44
N LYS A 113 -21.45 -1.09 -43.62
CA LYS A 113 -21.32 -0.84 -42.18
C LYS A 113 -20.55 -1.95 -41.50
N GLU A 114 -20.90 -3.21 -41.76
CA GLU A 114 -20.24 -4.37 -41.17
C GLU A 114 -18.76 -4.42 -41.57
N GLU A 115 -18.46 -4.25 -42.86
CA GLU A 115 -17.10 -4.21 -43.37
C GLU A 115 -16.29 -3.10 -42.70
N PHE A 116 -16.81 -1.87 -42.67
CA PHE A 116 -16.10 -0.74 -42.08
C PHE A 116 -15.92 -0.92 -40.56
N LEU A 117 -16.94 -1.37 -39.85
CA LEU A 117 -16.87 -1.56 -38.39
C LEU A 117 -15.96 -2.73 -38.00
N SER A 118 -15.66 -3.66 -38.92
CA SER A 118 -14.66 -4.70 -38.67
C SER A 118 -13.26 -4.10 -38.37
N PHE A 119 -12.89 -3.00 -39.02
CA PHE A 119 -11.65 -2.27 -38.71
C PHE A 119 -11.65 -1.68 -37.30
N MET A 120 -12.82 -1.26 -36.78
CA MET A 120 -12.95 -0.76 -35.41
C MET A 120 -12.75 -1.88 -34.39
N VAL A 121 -13.19 -3.10 -34.70
CA VAL A 121 -12.97 -4.28 -33.86
C VAL A 121 -11.49 -4.67 -33.83
N GLU A 122 -10.81 -4.60 -34.97
CA GLU A 122 -9.36 -4.84 -35.04
C GLU A 122 -8.59 -3.83 -34.17
N LEU A 123 -8.89 -2.53 -34.31
CA LEU A 123 -8.26 -1.48 -33.51
C LEU A 123 -8.60 -1.59 -32.02
N ASP A 124 -9.81 -2.02 -31.66
CA ASP A 124 -10.18 -2.30 -30.26
C ASP A 124 -9.38 -3.48 -29.69
N THR A 125 -9.11 -4.50 -30.51
CA THR A 125 -8.28 -5.65 -30.15
C THR A 125 -6.83 -5.22 -29.93
N GLU A 126 -6.29 -4.39 -30.81
CA GLU A 126 -4.95 -3.79 -30.64
C GLU A 126 -4.86 -2.96 -29.35
N TYR A 127 -5.85 -2.12 -29.07
CA TYR A 127 -5.93 -1.36 -27.82
C TYR A 127 -5.91 -2.27 -26.57
N LYS A 128 -6.67 -3.37 -26.57
CA LYS A 128 -6.65 -4.35 -25.47
C LYS A 128 -5.28 -4.98 -25.30
N GLN A 129 -4.58 -5.26 -26.39
CA GLN A 129 -3.22 -5.80 -26.34
C GLN A 129 -2.24 -4.78 -25.76
N LEU A 130 -2.35 -3.51 -26.13
CA LEU A 130 -1.53 -2.43 -25.57
C LEU A 130 -1.73 -2.29 -24.05
N LYS A 131 -2.96 -2.43 -23.54
CA LYS A 131 -3.21 -2.44 -22.08
C LYS A 131 -2.50 -3.58 -21.36
N ILE A 132 -2.47 -4.77 -21.96
CA ILE A 132 -1.74 -5.92 -21.42
C ILE A 132 -0.24 -5.65 -21.45
N GLU A 133 0.27 -5.06 -22.53
CA GLU A 133 1.68 -4.70 -22.66
C GLU A 133 2.11 -3.68 -21.60
N MET A 134 1.27 -2.68 -21.32
CA MET A 134 1.50 -1.66 -20.29
C MET A 134 1.62 -2.24 -18.88
N GLN A 135 0.95 -3.36 -18.59
CA GLN A 135 1.08 -4.04 -17.30
C GLN A 135 2.41 -4.79 -17.14
N ASN A 136 3.07 -5.13 -18.24
CA ASN A 136 4.27 -5.96 -18.26
C ASN A 136 5.55 -5.18 -18.66
N ASN A 137 5.42 -3.95 -19.13
CA ASN A 137 6.53 -3.13 -19.62
C ASN A 137 7.19 -2.28 -18.53
N LEU A 138 8.50 -2.05 -18.70
CA LEU A 138 9.29 -1.16 -17.86
C LEU A 138 9.21 0.31 -18.29
N ASP A 139 8.89 0.58 -19.57
CA ASP A 139 8.68 1.93 -20.12
C ASP A 139 7.26 2.06 -20.67
N ASN A 140 6.36 2.56 -19.80
CA ASN A 140 4.94 2.69 -20.12
C ASN A 140 4.62 3.92 -20.96
N LYS A 141 5.57 4.85 -21.14
CA LYS A 141 5.32 6.07 -21.93
C LYS A 141 5.08 5.74 -23.40
N LEU A 142 5.89 4.84 -23.97
CA LEU A 142 5.73 4.39 -25.36
C LEU A 142 4.38 3.69 -25.57
N VAL A 143 3.96 2.89 -24.59
CA VAL A 143 2.67 2.19 -24.65
C VAL A 143 1.50 3.17 -24.58
N LEU A 144 1.57 4.19 -23.72
CA LEU A 144 0.57 5.27 -23.66
C LEU A 144 0.50 6.05 -24.98
N GLU A 145 1.64 6.35 -25.61
CA GLU A 145 1.66 6.99 -26.95
C GLU A 145 1.00 6.12 -28.02
N ALA A 146 1.24 4.81 -27.99
CA ALA A 146 0.58 3.87 -28.90
C ALA A 146 -0.94 3.80 -28.66
N ILE A 147 -1.40 3.83 -27.41
CA ILE A 147 -2.83 3.89 -27.06
C ILE A 147 -3.49 5.15 -27.64
N ILE A 148 -2.85 6.31 -27.46
CA ILE A 148 -3.32 7.57 -28.05
C ILE A 148 -3.36 7.47 -29.58
N GLY A 149 -2.33 6.88 -30.19
CA GLY A 149 -2.25 6.64 -31.63
C GLY A 149 -3.41 5.77 -32.14
N ASN A 150 -3.74 4.69 -31.44
CA ASN A 150 -4.86 3.82 -31.76
C ASN A 150 -6.20 4.57 -31.73
N TYR A 151 -6.45 5.37 -30.68
CA TYR A 151 -7.65 6.23 -30.61
C TYR A 151 -7.73 7.22 -31.77
N LYS A 152 -6.63 7.92 -32.08
CA LYS A 152 -6.58 8.86 -33.20
C LYS A 152 -6.86 8.20 -34.54
N LYS A 153 -6.31 7.01 -34.76
CA LYS A 153 -6.54 6.25 -36.00
C LYS A 153 -8.00 5.82 -36.16
N ARG A 154 -8.65 5.39 -35.08
CA ARG A 154 -10.10 5.08 -35.09
C ARG A 154 -10.92 6.30 -35.48
N ILE A 155 -10.59 7.46 -34.90
CA ILE A 155 -11.26 8.73 -35.19
C ILE A 155 -11.07 9.14 -36.64
N GLU A 156 -9.84 9.15 -37.12
CA GLU A 156 -9.48 9.54 -38.50
C GLU A 156 -10.19 8.67 -39.54
N LEU A 157 -10.26 7.35 -39.32
CA LEU A 157 -10.96 6.44 -40.23
C LEU A 157 -12.46 6.77 -40.33
N ILE A 158 -13.11 7.05 -39.20
CA ILE A 158 -14.55 7.39 -39.20
C ILE A 158 -14.78 8.76 -39.83
N GLU A 159 -13.95 9.75 -39.52
CA GLU A 159 -14.04 11.08 -40.11
C GLU A 159 -13.87 11.04 -41.63
N ASN A 160 -12.89 10.28 -42.12
CA ASN A 160 -12.67 10.10 -43.56
C ASN A 160 -13.87 9.43 -44.26
N LEU A 161 -14.49 8.42 -43.64
CA LEU A 161 -15.69 7.80 -44.18
C LEU A 161 -16.84 8.80 -44.26
N LEU A 162 -17.13 9.51 -43.17
CA LEU A 162 -18.21 10.48 -43.12
C LEU A 162 -17.99 11.65 -44.08
N GLN A 163 -16.74 12.08 -44.27
CA GLN A 163 -16.40 13.09 -45.27
C GLN A 163 -16.71 12.60 -46.68
N GLN A 164 -16.31 11.38 -47.04
CA GLN A 164 -16.59 10.82 -48.37
C GLN A 164 -18.10 10.71 -48.66
N LEU A 165 -18.90 10.35 -47.64
CA LEU A 165 -20.36 10.29 -47.75
C LEU A 165 -21.03 11.66 -47.91
N ASN A 166 -20.43 12.71 -47.35
CA ASN A 166 -20.89 14.08 -47.53
C ASN A 166 -20.47 14.65 -48.89
N GLU A 167 -19.25 14.36 -49.34
CA GLU A 167 -18.75 14.77 -50.66
C GLU A 167 -19.50 14.08 -51.81
N SER A 168 -19.88 12.81 -51.66
CA SER A 168 -20.72 12.12 -52.64
C SER A 168 -22.09 12.79 -52.78
N LYS A 169 -22.71 13.19 -51.66
CA LYS A 169 -23.97 13.94 -51.66
C LYS A 169 -23.85 15.28 -52.42
N ILE A 170 -22.76 16.03 -52.22
CA ILE A 170 -22.53 17.30 -52.92
C ILE A 170 -22.40 17.07 -54.43
N LYS A 171 -21.74 16.00 -54.87
CA LYS A 171 -21.63 15.64 -56.29
C LYS A 171 -22.96 15.19 -56.89
N ASP A 172 -23.80 14.50 -56.11
CA ASP A 172 -25.12 14.06 -56.56
C ASP A 172 -26.11 15.23 -56.67
N GLU A 173 -25.93 16.30 -55.88
CA GLU A 173 -26.74 17.53 -55.93
C GLU A 173 -26.30 18.53 -57.02
N ASP A 174 -25.13 18.35 -57.67
CA ASP A 174 -24.57 19.27 -58.68
C ASP A 174 -25.01 18.97 -60.14
N TYR A 175 -25.94 18.02 -60.35
CA TYR A 175 -26.53 17.75 -61.67
C TYR A 175 -27.93 18.35 -61.78
N GLY A 176 -27.99 19.68 -61.85
CA GLY A 176 -29.27 20.36 -61.85
C GLY A 176 -29.37 21.76 -62.42
N TYR A 177 -28.37 22.31 -63.13
CA TYR A 177 -28.60 23.53 -63.93
C TYR A 177 -27.77 23.55 -65.22
N THR A 178 -28.48 23.49 -66.33
CA THR A 178 -28.02 23.96 -67.65
C THR A 178 -28.10 25.48 -67.72
N LEU A 179 -27.10 26.10 -68.33
CA LEU A 179 -27.23 26.94 -69.53
C LEU A 179 -25.91 26.86 -70.32
#